data_AF-A0A3N5GHN0-F1
#
_entry.id   AF-A0A3N5GHN0-F1
#
_cell.length_a   1.000
_cell.length_b   1.000
_cell.length_c   1.000
_cell.angle_alpha   90.00
_cell.angle_beta   90.00
_cell.angle_gamma   90.00
#
_symmetry.space_group_name_H-M   'P 1'
#
loop_
_entity.id
_entity.type
_entity.pdbx_description
1 polymer ?
#
loop_
_entity_poly.entity_id
_entity_poly.type
_entity_poly.pdbx_seq_one_letter_code
_entity_poly.pdbx_strand_id
1 'polypeptide(L)'
;MTASKSNHRFWAWIIAIPFLIVVAGVSVDALAGQATLTWNPNTESDLAGYKLHYGTASGNYTVHLDVHNVTTYTVTGLTDGQTYYFAASAYDASGHESSYSNQVSYTVPTTNGAPSTPATPTGPSSAAVNASA
;
A
#
# COMPACT_ATOMS: atom_id res chain seq x y z
N MET A 1 -71.11 29.23 8.82
CA MET A 1 -69.92 29.93 8.31
C MET A 1 -68.72 29.44 9.10
N THR A 2 -67.92 28.56 8.51
CA THR A 2 -66.83 27.83 9.17
C THR A 2 -65.52 28.62 9.04
N ALA A 3 -64.92 29.04 10.14
CA ALA A 3 -63.55 29.56 10.22
C ALA A 3 -62.61 28.39 10.64
N SER A 4 -61.59 27.99 9.86
CA SER A 4 -60.24 28.59 9.70
C SER A 4 -59.47 28.60 11.05
N LYS A 5 -58.25 28.08 11.26
CA LYS A 5 -57.22 27.41 10.44
C LYS A 5 -56.09 26.91 11.39
N SER A 6 -55.46 25.81 10.99
CA SER A 6 -54.29 25.06 11.52
C SER A 6 -53.43 25.56 12.71
N ASN A 7 -53.43 24.78 13.79
CA ASN A 7 -52.39 23.84 14.28
C ASN A 7 -50.91 24.28 14.44
N HIS A 8 -50.54 24.41 15.72
CA HIS A 8 -49.28 24.04 16.41
C HIS A 8 -47.94 24.64 15.98
N ARG A 9 -47.62 25.79 16.61
CA ARG A 9 -46.24 26.25 16.81
C ARG A 9 -45.67 25.58 18.07
N PHE A 10 -44.93 24.48 17.94
CA PHE A 10 -44.12 23.92 19.03
C PHE A 10 -42.74 23.51 18.51
N TRP A 11 -41.81 24.45 18.66
CA TRP A 11 -40.38 24.29 18.42
C TRP A 11 -39.79 23.47 19.57
N ALA A 12 -39.55 22.17 19.35
CA ALA A 12 -38.91 21.30 20.34
C ALA A 12 -37.38 21.37 20.20
N TRP A 13 -36.73 21.85 21.27
CA TRP A 13 -35.28 21.84 21.48
C TRP A 13 -34.70 20.42 21.41
N ILE A 14 -33.68 20.21 20.58
CA ILE A 14 -32.84 19.01 20.60
C ILE A 14 -31.73 19.23 21.63
N ILE A 15 -31.75 18.45 22.72
CA ILE A 15 -30.66 18.35 23.70
C ILE A 15 -29.53 17.55 23.05
N ALA A 16 -28.39 18.18 22.78
CA ALA A 16 -27.19 17.52 22.30
C ALA A 16 -26.47 16.82 23.47
N ILE A 17 -26.45 15.49 23.46
CA ILE A 17 -25.64 14.67 24.39
C ILE A 17 -24.19 14.72 23.90
N PRO A 18 -23.18 15.08 24.71
CA PRO A 18 -21.79 15.01 24.27
C PRO A 18 -21.38 13.52 24.24
N PHE A 19 -21.24 12.99 23.02
CA PHE A 19 -20.73 11.65 22.77
C PHE A 19 -19.22 11.65 23.06
N LEU A 20 -18.84 11.28 24.28
CA LEU A 20 -17.44 11.09 24.66
C LEU A 20 -16.91 9.84 23.96
N ILE A 21 -16.30 10.02 22.79
CA ILE A 21 -15.55 8.95 22.12
C ILE A 21 -14.24 8.78 22.89
N VAL A 22 -14.21 7.82 23.81
CA VAL A 22 -12.95 7.26 24.29
C VAL A 22 -12.38 6.42 23.15
N VAL A 23 -11.48 6.99 22.35
CA VAL A 23 -10.63 6.18 21.47
C VAL A 23 -9.61 5.51 22.38
N ALA A 24 -9.90 4.26 22.77
CA ALA A 24 -8.87 3.39 23.32
C ALA A 24 -7.84 3.18 22.20
N GLY A 25 -6.59 3.57 22.46
CA GLY A 25 -5.49 3.36 21.54
C GLY A 25 -5.35 1.86 21.28
N VAL A 26 -5.68 1.43 20.06
CA VAL A 26 -5.35 0.10 19.58
C VAL A 26 -3.86 0.14 19.23
N SER A 27 -3.03 -0.32 20.15
CA SER A 27 -1.64 -0.62 19.85
C SER A 27 -1.64 -1.90 19.03
N VAL A 28 -1.29 -1.81 17.75
CA VAL A 28 -0.89 -3.00 16.98
C VAL A 28 0.58 -3.27 17.29
N ASP A 29 0.90 -4.49 17.73
CA ASP A 29 2.27 -4.96 17.80
C ASP A 29 2.79 -5.06 16.36
N ALA A 30 3.39 -3.99 15.85
CA ALA A 30 3.91 -3.92 14.49
C ALA A 30 5.25 -4.68 14.41
N LEU A 31 5.21 -6.00 14.32
CA LEU A 31 6.24 -6.73 13.60
C LEU A 31 6.06 -6.37 12.13
N ALA A 32 6.79 -5.33 11.71
CA ALA A 32 6.76 -4.83 10.35
C ALA A 32 7.81 -5.60 9.53
N GLY A 33 7.36 -6.58 8.77
CA GLY A 33 8.15 -7.19 7.74
C GLY A 33 8.57 -6.19 6.67
N GLN A 34 9.59 -6.58 5.90
CA GLN A 34 10.13 -5.78 4.81
C GLN A 34 10.40 -6.63 3.58
N ALA A 35 10.31 -6.01 2.41
CA ALA A 35 10.66 -6.62 1.13
C ALA A 35 11.55 -5.64 0.35
N THR A 36 12.71 -6.10 -0.10
CA THR A 36 13.59 -5.33 -0.98
C THR A 36 13.37 -5.77 -2.42
N LEU A 37 12.92 -4.86 -3.26
CA LEU A 37 12.73 -5.07 -4.69
C LEU A 37 13.90 -4.45 -5.45
N THR A 38 14.29 -5.12 -6.53
CA THR A 38 15.32 -4.63 -7.46
C THR A 38 14.87 -4.92 -8.89
N TRP A 39 15.10 -3.99 -9.80
CA TRP A 39 14.73 -4.11 -11.21
C TRP A 39 15.82 -3.60 -12.15
N ASN A 40 15.72 -4.01 -13.41
CA ASN A 40 16.61 -3.53 -14.45
C ASN A 40 16.23 -2.09 -14.83
N PRO A 41 17.20 -1.16 -14.96
CA PRO A 41 16.91 0.19 -15.42
C PRO A 41 16.46 0.19 -16.88
N ASN A 42 15.54 1.10 -17.18
CA ASN A 42 15.14 1.51 -18.51
C ASN A 42 16.24 2.41 -19.11
N THR A 43 16.35 2.44 -20.43
CA THR A 43 17.42 3.15 -21.15
C THR A 43 16.92 4.33 -21.97
N GLU A 44 15.61 4.57 -21.94
CA GLU A 44 14.92 5.66 -22.62
C GLU A 44 15.41 7.02 -22.09
N SER A 45 15.62 7.98 -22.99
CA SER A 45 16.21 9.28 -22.65
C SER A 45 15.27 10.19 -21.85
N ASP A 46 13.97 9.93 -21.90
CA ASP A 46 12.90 10.69 -21.26
C ASP A 46 12.41 10.02 -19.96
N LEU A 47 13.05 8.93 -19.52
CA LEU A 47 12.76 8.28 -18.24
C LEU A 47 12.94 9.27 -17.07
N ALA A 48 11.87 9.49 -16.31
CA ALA A 48 11.89 10.34 -15.12
C ALA A 48 11.93 9.55 -13.81
N GLY A 49 11.38 8.34 -13.78
CA GLY A 49 11.44 7.48 -12.62
C GLY A 49 10.49 6.29 -12.67
N TYR A 50 10.23 5.72 -11.50
CA TYR A 50 9.44 4.52 -11.31
C TYR A 50 8.37 4.70 -10.23
N LYS A 51 7.28 3.97 -10.40
CA LYS A 51 6.30 3.72 -9.34
C LYS A 51 6.25 2.24 -9.01
N LEU A 52 6.09 1.96 -7.72
CA LEU A 52 5.90 0.62 -7.19
C LEU A 52 4.43 0.43 -6.82
N HIS A 53 3.87 -0.68 -7.27
CA HIS A 53 2.48 -1.06 -7.09
C HIS A 53 2.43 -2.38 -6.32
N TYR A 54 1.70 -2.41 -5.21
CA TYR A 54 1.57 -3.66 -4.46
C TYR A 54 0.24 -3.81 -3.73
N GLY A 55 -0.11 -5.06 -3.44
CA GLY A 55 -1.34 -5.44 -2.75
C GLY A 55 -1.28 -6.89 -2.28
N THR A 56 -2.33 -7.35 -1.59
CA THR A 56 -2.42 -8.71 -1.04
C THR A 56 -3.12 -9.70 -1.97
N ALA A 57 -3.48 -9.27 -3.18
CA ALA A 57 -4.12 -10.12 -4.19
C ALA A 57 -3.44 -9.94 -5.56
N SER A 58 -3.29 -11.04 -6.29
CA SER A 58 -2.69 -11.02 -7.63
C SER A 58 -3.52 -10.14 -8.57
N GLY A 59 -2.85 -9.32 -9.39
CA GLY A 59 -3.46 -8.33 -10.27
C GLY A 59 -4.20 -7.18 -9.57
N ASN A 60 -4.29 -7.14 -8.24
CA ASN A 60 -4.96 -6.07 -7.50
C ASN A 60 -3.96 -5.36 -6.57
N TYR A 61 -3.48 -4.21 -7.04
CA TYR A 61 -2.59 -3.34 -6.29
C TYR A 61 -3.41 -2.24 -5.62
N THR A 62 -3.33 -2.18 -4.30
CA THR A 62 -4.04 -1.19 -3.48
C THR A 62 -3.13 -0.06 -3.03
N VAL A 63 -1.81 -0.25 -3.12
CA VAL A 63 -0.80 0.73 -2.77
C VAL A 63 0.02 1.08 -4.01
N HIS A 64 0.25 2.39 -4.18
CA HIS A 64 1.01 2.99 -5.27
C HIS A 64 2.02 3.95 -4.65
N LEU A 65 3.30 3.75 -4.93
CA LEU A 65 4.39 4.48 -4.33
C LEU A 65 5.33 5.01 -5.40
N ASP A 66 5.52 6.33 -5.43
CA ASP A 66 6.55 6.93 -6.26
C ASP A 66 7.92 6.72 -5.61
N VAL A 67 8.80 6.01 -6.32
CA VAL A 67 10.15 5.68 -5.85
C VAL A 67 11.23 6.45 -6.63
N HIS A 68 10.83 7.37 -7.51
CA HIS A 68 11.70 8.21 -8.33
C HIS A 68 12.64 7.39 -9.24
N ASN A 69 13.79 7.94 -9.63
CA ASN A 69 14.75 7.24 -10.50
C ASN A 69 15.71 6.37 -9.68
N VAL A 70 15.17 5.29 -9.11
CA VAL A 70 15.94 4.23 -8.44
C VAL A 70 15.66 2.88 -9.09
N THR A 71 16.58 1.94 -8.91
CA THR A 71 16.42 0.55 -9.36
C THR A 71 16.29 -0.45 -8.21
N THR A 72 16.31 0.05 -6.97
CA THR A 72 16.14 -0.75 -5.76
C THR A 72 15.33 0.02 -4.74
N TYR A 73 14.40 -0.66 -4.07
CA TYR A 73 13.56 -0.06 -3.05
C TYR A 73 13.14 -1.07 -1.98
N THR A 74 13.18 -0.67 -0.71
CA THR A 74 12.71 -1.49 0.41
C THR A 74 11.36 -1.02 0.89
N VAL A 75 10.34 -1.85 0.69
CA VAL A 75 9.03 -1.68 1.30
C VAL A 75 9.09 -2.18 2.74
N THR A 76 8.65 -1.35 3.68
CA THR A 76 8.58 -1.66 5.11
C THR A 76 7.12 -1.61 5.58
N GLY A 77 6.85 -2.05 6.81
CA GLY A 77 5.48 -2.04 7.34
C GLY A 77 4.60 -3.15 6.76
N LEU A 78 5.19 -4.19 6.18
CA LEU A 78 4.44 -5.35 5.70
C LEU A 78 4.01 -6.22 6.88
N THR A 79 2.85 -6.84 6.77
CA THR A 79 2.34 -7.73 7.82
C THR A 79 2.99 -9.10 7.73
N ASP A 80 3.53 -9.59 8.85
CA ASP A 80 4.09 -10.94 8.97
C ASP A 80 3.10 -12.03 8.53
N GLY A 81 3.59 -13.05 7.83
CA GLY A 81 2.80 -14.16 7.31
C GLY A 81 1.93 -13.80 6.10
N GLN A 82 1.82 -12.53 5.73
CA GLN A 82 1.01 -12.10 4.59
C GLN A 82 1.80 -12.19 3.28
N THR A 83 1.12 -12.64 2.24
CA THR A 83 1.63 -12.62 0.87
C THR A 83 1.27 -11.30 0.21
N TYR A 84 2.28 -10.62 -0.30
CA TYR A 84 2.14 -9.42 -1.12
C TYR A 84 2.55 -9.71 -2.55
N TYR A 85 1.92 -9.00 -3.47
CA TYR A 85 2.20 -9.03 -4.89
C TYR A 85 2.65 -7.64 -5.33
N PHE A 86 3.75 -7.56 -6.04
CA PHE A 86 4.40 -6.33 -6.45
C PHE A 86 4.56 -6.26 -7.97
N ALA A 87 4.45 -5.06 -8.51
CA ALA A 87 4.86 -4.72 -9.87
C ALA A 87 5.38 -3.28 -9.89
N ALA A 88 6.18 -2.94 -10.89
CA ALA A 88 6.66 -1.58 -11.11
C ALA A 88 6.15 -1.04 -12.45
N SER A 89 6.03 0.26 -12.55
CA SER A 89 5.86 1.00 -13.82
C SER A 89 6.94 2.06 -13.92
N ALA A 90 7.32 2.41 -15.15
CA ALA A 90 8.16 3.57 -15.43
C ALA A 90 7.26 4.76 -15.77
N TYR A 91 7.75 5.98 -15.52
CA TYR A 91 7.11 7.19 -16.03
C TYR A 91 8.11 8.14 -16.69
N ASP A 92 7.65 8.83 -17.74
CA ASP A 92 8.44 9.79 -18.50
C ASP A 92 8.43 11.19 -17.83
N ALA A 93 9.25 12.11 -18.33
CA ALA A 93 9.31 13.50 -17.84
C ALA A 93 8.00 14.30 -18.04
N SER A 94 7.08 13.79 -18.85
CA SER A 94 5.74 14.35 -19.04
C SER A 94 4.69 13.75 -18.08
N GLY A 95 5.09 12.75 -17.29
CA GLY A 95 4.25 12.03 -16.34
C GLY A 95 3.42 10.89 -16.94
N HIS A 96 3.68 10.46 -18.18
CA HIS A 96 3.04 9.27 -18.74
C HIS A 96 3.63 8.02 -18.13
N GLU A 97 2.76 7.14 -17.66
CA GLU A 97 3.13 5.89 -17.00
C GLU A 97 3.02 4.71 -17.97
N SER A 98 3.98 3.80 -17.91
CA SER A 98 4.00 2.57 -18.71
C SER A 98 2.96 1.56 -18.24
N SER A 99 2.85 0.44 -18.97
CA SER A 99 2.23 -0.77 -18.42
C SER A 99 3.03 -1.31 -17.23
N TYR A 100 2.38 -2.14 -16.40
CA TYR A 100 3.06 -2.81 -15.29
C TYR A 100 4.08 -3.83 -15.78
N SER A 101 5.16 -3.96 -15.02
CA SER A 101 6.11 -5.06 -15.13
C SER A 101 5.45 -6.42 -14.89
N ASN A 102 6.22 -7.49 -15.07
CA ASN A 102 5.81 -8.78 -14.53
C ASN A 102 5.61 -8.68 -13.01
N GLN A 103 4.57 -9.36 -12.53
CA GLN A 103 4.26 -9.41 -11.11
C GLN A 103 5.22 -10.37 -10.40
N VAL A 104 5.63 -10.00 -9.18
CA VAL A 104 6.35 -10.87 -8.24
C VAL A 104 5.57 -11.00 -6.94
N SER A 105 5.64 -12.16 -6.28
CA SER A 105 5.02 -12.37 -4.98
C SER A 105 6.07 -12.59 -3.89
N TYR A 106 5.77 -12.15 -2.68
CA TYR A 106 6.61 -12.35 -1.51
C TYR A 106 5.73 -12.57 -0.27
N THR A 107 6.00 -13.66 0.46
CA THR A 107 5.36 -13.93 1.75
C THR A 107 6.30 -13.49 2.85
N VAL A 108 5.83 -12.58 3.71
CA VAL A 108 6.61 -12.08 4.84
C VAL A 108 6.82 -13.22 5.85
N PRO A 109 8.06 -13.54 6.26
CA PRO A 109 8.30 -14.54 7.30
C PRO A 109 7.65 -14.14 8.62
N THR A 110 7.12 -15.11 9.38
CA THR A 110 6.65 -14.87 10.75
C THR A 110 7.80 -15.10 11.73
N THR A 111 8.07 -14.14 12.62
CA THR A 111 9.04 -14.37 13.71
C THR A 111 8.38 -15.16 14.85
N ASN A 112 8.18 -16.46 14.67
CA ASN A 112 7.71 -17.33 15.75
C ASN A 112 8.85 -17.65 16.73
N GLY A 113 9.20 -16.72 17.63
CA GLY A 113 9.84 -16.92 18.94
C GLY A 113 11.09 -17.83 19.10
N ALA A 114 11.62 -18.44 18.05
CA ALA A 114 12.85 -19.22 18.07
C ALA A 114 14.00 -18.32 17.61
N PRO A 115 15.19 -18.36 18.24
CA PRO A 115 16.32 -17.59 17.79
C PRO A 115 16.65 -18.03 16.36
N SER A 116 16.23 -17.22 15.39
CA SER A 116 16.57 -17.42 14.00
C SER A 116 18.02 -16.99 13.89
N THR A 117 18.94 -17.96 13.88
CA THR A 117 20.27 -17.72 13.31
C THR A 117 20.08 -16.99 11.98
N PRO A 118 20.85 -15.93 11.67
CA PRO A 118 20.75 -15.23 10.40
C PRO A 118 20.75 -16.27 9.28
N ALA A 119 19.65 -16.36 8.55
CA ALA A 119 19.61 -17.20 7.37
C ALA A 119 20.65 -16.62 6.42
N THR A 120 21.77 -17.32 6.26
CA THR A 120 22.73 -17.07 5.19
C THR A 120 21.93 -16.96 3.90
N PRO A 121 22.07 -15.88 3.12
CA PRO A 121 21.35 -15.74 1.86
C PRO A 121 21.78 -16.89 0.95
N THR A 122 20.93 -17.89 0.79
CA THR A 122 21.14 -19.00 -0.14
C THR A 122 20.92 -18.48 -1.55
N GLY A 123 21.95 -17.81 -2.08
CA GLY A 123 22.10 -17.52 -3.51
C GLY A 123 21.20 -16.40 -4.07
N PRO A 124 21.64 -15.75 -5.16
CA PRO A 124 20.92 -14.64 -5.74
C PRO A 124 19.70 -15.18 -6.49
N SER A 125 18.50 -14.97 -5.95
CA SER A 125 17.32 -14.89 -6.82
C SER A 125 17.31 -13.50 -7.43
N SER A 126 18.18 -13.31 -8.41
CA SER A 126 18.08 -12.20 -9.36
C SER A 126 16.80 -12.41 -10.18
N ALA A 127 15.67 -11.98 -9.65
CA ALA A 127 14.47 -11.77 -10.44
C ALA A 127 14.72 -10.50 -11.27
N ALA A 128 15.32 -10.67 -12.44
CA ALA A 128 15.31 -9.64 -13.46
C ALA A 128 13.85 -9.45 -13.87
N VAL A 129 13.22 -8.40 -13.34
CA VAL A 129 11.94 -7.93 -13.85
C VAL A 129 12.27 -7.11 -15.11
N ASN A 130 12.05 -7.73 -16.26
CA ASN A 130 12.20 -7.07 -17.54
C ASN A 130 10.94 -6.22 -17.76
N ALA A 131 11.09 -4.90 -17.78
CA ALA A 131 10.07 -4.02 -18.32
C ALA A 131 10.03 -4.23 -19.84
N SER A 132 8.89 -4.67 -20.36
CA SER A 132 8.67 -4.82 -21.80
C SER A 132 8.35 -3.45 -22.41
N ALA A 133 8.92 -3.19 -23.59
CA ALA A 133 8.69 -2.00 -24.42
C ALA A 133 7.24 -1.85 -24.90
#